data_AF-A0A2V6JMN5-F1
#
_entry.id   AF-A0A2V6JMN5-F1
#
_cell.length_a   1.000
_cell.length_b   1.000
_cell.length_c   1.000
_cell.angle_alpha   90.00
_cell.angle_beta   90.00
_cell.angle_gamma   90.00
#
_symmetry.space_group_name_H-M   'P 1'
#
loop_
_entity.id
_entity.type
_entity.pdbx_description
1 polymer ?
#
loop_
_entity_poly.entity_id
_entity_poly.type
_entity_poly.pdbx_seq_one_letter_code
_entity_poly.pdbx_strand_id
1 'polypeptide(L)'
;MVEFARNLDLIQTVSLLTLVLTVIFSFDHWLFHIISRTCFLIFILRPSSLRRPQFWFALALAGTITIILAWEQVDNHKYLLVYWTWVLFVLHLFSQPDQQKRILLFNARFFLCLIFLAASGQKLSSPSYRSGAMFEYYLYVDPRFAAFGKLIGIHPAVGDAVSRQMHFLRSPFADVDGNDIHIQGSDRARVAALAMTWWDVSLQLLIGALLLFRRRRTDGIAHVLLLFFIFTTYIPAPVFGFGWIVAIMGFTLAKNKFPKIAGVYILCFFAILIYQLPWRDWVLAM
;
A
#
# COMPACT_ATOMS: atom_id res chain seq x y z
N MET A 1 -14.88 13.90 -16.95
CA MET A 1 -13.68 13.18 -16.47
C MET A 1 -12.49 13.21 -17.44
N VAL A 2 -12.64 12.88 -18.73
CA VAL A 2 -11.50 12.86 -19.68
C VAL A 2 -10.82 14.22 -19.84
N GLU A 3 -11.61 15.28 -19.95
CA GLU A 3 -11.12 16.65 -20.11
C GLU A 3 -10.42 17.17 -18.85
N PHE A 4 -11.04 16.95 -17.68
CA PHE A 4 -10.41 17.17 -16.37
C PHE A 4 -9.05 16.47 -16.26
N ALA A 5 -8.99 15.17 -16.54
CA ALA A 5 -7.75 14.42 -16.48
C ALA A 5 -6.73 14.86 -17.52
N ARG A 6 -7.11 15.45 -18.67
CA ARG A 6 -6.16 15.98 -19.66
C ARG A 6 -5.51 17.28 -19.20
N ASN A 7 -6.26 18.16 -18.54
CA ASN A 7 -5.81 19.50 -18.15
C ASN A 7 -4.90 19.53 -16.90
N LEU A 8 -4.83 18.43 -16.14
CA LEU A 8 -3.93 18.33 -15.00
C LEU A 8 -2.46 18.29 -15.44
N ASP A 9 -1.62 19.13 -14.83
CA ASP A 9 -0.16 19.01 -14.95
C ASP A 9 0.33 17.76 -14.21
N LEU A 10 1.06 16.89 -14.92
CA LEU A 10 1.46 15.58 -14.40
C LEU A 10 2.32 15.72 -13.14
N ILE A 11 3.38 16.54 -13.21
CA ILE A 11 4.37 16.64 -12.14
C ILE A 11 3.73 17.30 -10.93
N GLN A 12 3.05 18.42 -11.10
CA GLN A 12 2.38 19.12 -10.01
C GLN A 12 1.32 18.26 -9.34
N THR A 13 0.54 17.49 -10.11
CA THR A 13 -0.47 16.57 -9.55
C THR A 13 0.19 15.47 -8.73
N VAL A 14 1.22 14.83 -9.27
CA VAL A 14 1.93 13.75 -8.56
C VAL A 14 2.61 14.27 -7.29
N SER A 15 3.26 15.43 -7.37
CA SER A 15 3.86 16.13 -6.23
C SER A 15 2.81 16.45 -5.16
N LEU A 16 1.64 16.98 -5.54
CA LEU A 16 0.56 17.28 -4.60
C LEU A 16 0.02 16.01 -3.94
N LEU A 17 -0.34 14.99 -4.72
CA LEU A 17 -0.88 13.74 -4.18
C LEU A 17 0.14 13.06 -3.24
N THR A 18 1.42 13.12 -3.58
CA THR A 18 2.50 12.58 -2.73
C THR A 18 2.61 13.37 -1.43
N LEU A 19 2.52 14.70 -1.47
CA LEU A 19 2.52 15.51 -0.25
C LEU A 19 1.32 15.14 0.65
N VAL A 20 0.11 15.05 0.08
CA VAL A 20 -1.09 14.66 0.83
C VAL A 20 -0.91 13.26 1.44
N LEU A 21 -0.34 12.31 0.70
CA LEU A 21 0.03 10.98 1.22
C LEU A 21 1.00 11.08 2.41
N THR A 22 2.07 11.87 2.29
CA THR A 22 3.06 12.01 3.37
C THR A 22 2.49 12.62 4.64
N VAL A 23 1.40 13.39 4.56
CA VAL A 23 0.75 14.01 5.72
C VAL A 23 -0.26 13.06 6.36
N ILE A 24 -1.07 12.36 5.55
CA ILE A 24 -2.19 11.54 6.05
C ILE A 24 -1.70 10.15 6.50
N PHE A 25 -0.83 9.51 5.73
CA PHE A 25 -0.28 8.18 6.05
C PHE A 25 1.22 8.25 6.28
N SER A 26 1.64 9.23 7.07
CA SER A 26 3.03 9.48 7.45
C SER A 26 3.63 8.34 8.27
N PHE A 27 4.93 8.40 8.57
CA PHE A 27 5.53 7.56 9.61
C PHE A 27 5.00 7.94 11.00
N ASP A 28 5.06 7.01 11.96
CA ASP A 28 4.68 7.24 13.37
C ASP A 28 5.79 7.93 14.20
N HIS A 29 6.88 8.34 13.55
CA HIS A 29 7.99 9.03 14.20
C HIS A 29 7.82 10.55 14.14
N TRP A 30 8.02 11.23 15.28
CA TRP A 30 7.79 12.66 15.45
C TRP A 30 8.53 13.52 14.42
N LEU A 31 9.77 13.17 14.06
CA LEU A 31 10.59 13.93 13.11
C LEU A 31 9.87 14.05 11.76
N PHE A 32 9.39 12.94 11.22
CA PHE A 32 8.72 12.93 9.93
C PHE A 32 7.37 13.66 9.99
N HIS A 33 6.63 13.55 11.11
CA HIS A 33 5.40 14.31 11.31
C HIS A 33 5.63 15.83 11.27
N ILE A 34 6.64 16.33 12.00
CA ILE A 34 6.93 17.77 12.03
C ILE A 34 7.33 18.25 10.64
N ILE A 35 8.24 17.54 9.97
CA ILE A 35 8.71 17.94 8.64
C ILE A 35 7.60 17.87 7.59
N SER A 36 6.81 16.79 7.54
CA SER A 36 5.69 16.66 6.59
C SER A 36 4.61 17.72 6.78
N ARG A 37 4.24 18.03 8.02
CA ARG A 37 3.28 19.10 8.32
C ARG A 37 3.83 20.49 8.01
N THR A 38 5.10 20.73 8.31
CA THR A 38 5.76 22.00 7.95
C THR A 38 5.80 22.19 6.44
N CYS A 39 6.18 21.16 5.69
CA CYS A 39 6.12 21.14 4.23
C CYS A 39 4.70 21.42 3.72
N PHE A 40 3.68 20.83 4.34
CA PHE A 40 2.29 21.10 3.98
C PHE A 40 1.88 22.57 4.21
N LEU A 41 2.27 23.17 5.35
CA LEU A 41 2.02 24.58 5.63
C LEU A 41 2.77 25.50 4.64
N ILE A 42 4.04 25.19 4.32
CA ILE A 42 4.81 25.91 3.30
C ILE A 42 4.12 25.82 1.94
N PHE A 43 3.55 24.67 1.59
CA PHE A 43 2.77 24.50 0.36
C PHE A 43 1.51 25.38 0.36
N ILE A 44 0.75 25.43 1.45
CA ILE A 44 -0.45 26.30 1.55
C ILE A 44 -0.06 27.77 1.33
N LEU A 45 1.00 28.24 1.98
CA LEU A 45 1.45 29.64 1.86
C LEU A 45 2.10 29.93 0.50
N ARG A 46 2.77 28.94 -0.08
CA ARG A 46 3.54 29.08 -1.32
C ARG A 46 3.45 27.79 -2.15
N PRO A 47 2.41 27.62 -3.00
CA PRO A 47 2.22 26.42 -3.80
C PRO A 47 3.36 26.08 -4.76
N SER A 48 4.15 27.09 -5.16
CA SER A 48 5.36 26.91 -5.98
C SER A 48 6.47 26.13 -5.28
N SER A 49 6.37 25.89 -3.96
CA SER A 49 7.33 25.09 -3.19
C SER A 49 7.39 23.63 -3.66
N LEU A 50 6.31 23.06 -4.21
CA LEU A 50 6.32 21.69 -4.77
C LEU A 50 7.31 21.50 -5.91
N ARG A 51 7.77 22.59 -6.54
CA ARG A 51 8.77 22.55 -7.62
C ARG A 51 10.20 22.71 -7.12
N ARG A 52 10.39 22.94 -5.81
CA ARG A 52 11.71 23.18 -5.21
C ARG A 52 12.33 21.85 -4.77
N PRO A 53 13.57 21.53 -5.17
CA PRO A 53 14.21 20.30 -4.74
C PRO A 53 14.41 20.26 -3.22
N GLN A 54 14.71 21.40 -2.57
CA GLN A 54 14.91 21.45 -1.11
C GLN A 54 13.68 20.95 -0.33
N PHE A 55 12.49 21.20 -0.89
CA PHE A 55 11.22 20.76 -0.30
C PHE A 55 11.14 19.23 -0.22
N TRP A 56 11.46 18.56 -1.32
CA TRP A 56 11.45 17.09 -1.40
C TRP A 56 12.63 16.45 -0.69
N PHE A 57 13.79 17.12 -0.69
CA PHE A 57 14.97 16.69 0.07
C PHE A 57 14.67 16.59 1.57
N ALA A 58 14.01 17.60 2.15
CA ALA A 58 13.65 17.59 3.56
C ALA A 58 12.77 16.38 3.94
N LEU A 59 11.74 16.10 3.14
CA LEU A 59 10.86 14.92 3.32
C LEU A 59 11.63 13.60 3.17
N ALA A 60 12.43 13.49 2.11
CA ALA A 60 13.19 12.27 1.82
C ALA A 60 14.23 11.98 2.90
N LEU A 61 14.96 12.99 3.36
CA LEU A 61 15.95 12.88 4.42
C LEU A 61 15.30 12.52 5.76
N ALA A 62 14.23 13.22 6.14
CA ALA A 62 13.50 12.91 7.37
C ALA A 62 12.95 11.47 7.35
N GLY A 63 12.45 11.02 6.20
CA GLY A 63 11.99 9.65 6.00
C GLY A 63 13.12 8.63 6.10
N THR A 64 14.26 8.88 5.47
CA THR A 64 15.45 8.03 5.57
C THR A 64 15.96 7.92 7.00
N ILE A 65 16.07 9.03 7.73
CA ILE A 65 16.47 9.03 9.15
C ILE A 65 15.47 8.21 9.98
N THR A 66 14.17 8.43 9.75
CA THR A 66 13.12 7.68 10.46
C THR A 66 13.23 6.17 10.21
N ILE A 67 13.46 5.75 8.97
CA ILE A 67 13.68 4.34 8.64
C ILE A 67 14.89 3.80 9.37
N ILE A 68 16.03 4.51 9.37
CA ILE A 68 17.25 4.03 10.03
C ILE A 68 17.02 3.83 11.54
N LEU A 69 16.31 4.75 12.18
CA LEU A 69 16.05 4.72 13.62
C LEU A 69 15.01 3.67 14.04
N ALA A 70 14.09 3.29 13.15
CA ALA A 70 12.95 2.44 13.49
C ALA A 70 12.72 1.27 12.50
N TRP A 71 13.76 0.83 11.80
CA TRP A 71 13.66 -0.07 10.64
C TRP A 71 12.88 -1.36 10.91
N GLU A 72 12.94 -1.90 12.12
CA GLU A 72 12.25 -3.13 12.52
C GLU A 72 10.72 -2.98 12.60
N GLN A 73 10.21 -1.75 12.77
CA GLN A 73 8.79 -1.44 12.95
C GLN A 73 8.17 -0.84 11.68
N VAL A 74 8.98 -0.53 10.68
CA VAL A 74 8.55 0.18 9.48
C VAL A 74 7.99 -0.79 8.46
N ASP A 75 6.73 -0.58 8.07
CA ASP A 75 6.11 -1.33 6.98
C ASP A 75 6.80 -1.09 5.63
N ASN A 76 6.85 -2.13 4.80
CA ASN A 76 7.46 -2.11 3.45
C ASN A 76 7.02 -0.92 2.56
N HIS A 77 5.76 -0.51 2.65
CA HIS A 77 5.23 0.58 1.82
C HIS A 77 5.78 1.96 2.21
N LYS A 78 6.33 2.12 3.42
CA LYS A 78 6.99 3.33 3.87
C LYS A 78 8.40 3.48 3.27
N TYR A 79 9.12 2.37 3.06
CA TYR A 79 10.35 2.37 2.27
C TYR A 79 10.07 2.85 0.85
N LEU A 80 9.01 2.33 0.23
CA LEU A 80 8.58 2.77 -1.10
C LEU A 80 8.25 4.27 -1.14
N LEU A 81 7.58 4.79 -0.11
CA LEU A 81 7.30 6.23 0.01
C LEU A 81 8.59 7.06 0.07
N VAL A 82 9.59 6.64 0.85
CA VAL A 82 10.87 7.35 0.94
C VAL A 82 11.62 7.33 -0.39
N TYR A 83 11.72 6.17 -1.05
CA TYR A 83 12.28 6.09 -2.39
C TYR A 83 11.54 6.99 -3.38
N TRP A 84 10.21 7.06 -3.29
CA TRP A 84 9.41 7.94 -4.13
C TRP A 84 9.67 9.42 -3.85
N THR A 85 9.83 9.83 -2.59
CA THR A 85 10.22 11.22 -2.26
C THR A 85 11.63 11.56 -2.74
N TRP A 86 12.57 10.59 -2.75
CA TRP A 86 13.88 10.75 -3.37
C TRP A 86 13.78 10.95 -4.89
N VAL A 87 12.87 10.25 -5.57
CA VAL A 87 12.59 10.49 -6.99
C VAL A 87 12.08 11.90 -7.22
N LEU A 88 11.18 12.40 -6.38
CA LEU A 88 10.69 13.78 -6.44
C LEU A 88 11.80 14.81 -6.19
N PHE A 89 12.71 14.54 -5.26
CA PHE A 89 13.90 15.38 -5.07
C PHE A 89 14.76 15.40 -6.34
N VAL A 90 15.17 14.23 -6.82
CA VAL A 90 16.07 14.10 -7.97
C VAL A 90 15.46 14.73 -9.22
N LEU A 91 14.19 14.50 -9.51
CA LEU A 91 13.57 15.08 -10.70
C LEU A 91 13.57 16.62 -10.65
N HIS A 92 13.37 17.22 -9.48
CA HIS A 92 13.36 18.68 -9.32
C HIS A 92 14.77 19.32 -9.32
N LEU A 93 15.85 18.53 -9.41
CA LEU A 93 17.19 19.03 -9.72
C LEU A 93 17.36 19.35 -11.21
N PHE A 94 16.52 18.77 -12.09
CA PHE A 94 16.60 18.99 -13.53
C PHE A 94 15.70 20.17 -13.94
N SER A 95 16.21 21.05 -14.81
CA SER A 95 15.45 22.20 -15.31
C SER A 95 14.53 21.88 -16.49
N GLN A 96 14.81 20.81 -17.24
CA GLN A 96 14.07 20.46 -18.46
C GLN A 96 12.81 19.63 -18.16
N PRO A 97 11.59 20.09 -18.53
CA PRO A 97 10.34 19.38 -18.23
C PRO A 97 10.28 17.97 -18.80
N ASP A 98 10.86 17.73 -19.98
CA ASP A 98 10.84 16.40 -20.60
C ASP A 98 11.74 15.41 -19.87
N GLN A 99 12.86 15.86 -19.31
CA GLN A 99 13.72 15.02 -18.46
C GLN A 99 12.99 14.66 -17.16
N GLN A 100 12.35 15.63 -16.51
CA GLN A 100 11.54 15.40 -15.31
C GLN A 100 10.44 14.35 -15.55
N LYS A 101 9.70 14.49 -16.65
CA LYS A 101 8.65 13.52 -17.05
C LYS A 101 9.24 12.13 -17.29
N ARG A 102 10.38 12.02 -17.98
CA ARG A 102 11.05 10.73 -18.23
C ARG A 102 11.47 10.05 -16.94
N ILE A 103 12.11 10.78 -16.02
CA ILE A 103 12.51 10.28 -14.69
C ILE A 103 11.28 9.76 -13.94
N LEU A 104 10.21 10.54 -13.92
CA LEU A 104 8.99 10.19 -13.19
C LEU A 104 8.32 8.93 -13.75
N LEU A 105 8.14 8.85 -15.08
CA LEU A 105 7.53 7.70 -15.75
C LEU A 105 8.39 6.43 -15.62
N PHE A 106 9.71 6.57 -15.72
CA PHE A 106 10.64 5.45 -15.54
C PHE A 106 10.53 4.88 -14.14
N ASN A 107 10.63 5.73 -13.11
CA ASN A 107 10.61 5.28 -11.73
C ASN A 107 9.24 4.73 -11.31
N ALA A 108 8.14 5.35 -11.74
CA ALA A 108 6.79 4.81 -11.47
C ALA A 108 6.63 3.38 -12.03
N ARG A 109 7.10 3.14 -13.27
CA ARG A 109 7.05 1.80 -13.85
C ARG A 109 8.01 0.85 -13.17
N PHE A 110 9.25 1.28 -12.92
CA PHE A 110 10.27 0.48 -12.26
C PHE A 110 9.76 -0.01 -10.90
N PHE A 111 9.24 0.90 -10.06
CA PHE A 111 8.72 0.54 -8.76
C PHE A 111 7.50 -0.37 -8.86
N LEU A 112 6.52 -0.08 -9.72
CA LEU A 112 5.37 -0.99 -9.90
C LEU A 112 5.83 -2.40 -10.33
N CYS A 113 6.71 -2.51 -11.32
CA CYS A 113 7.24 -3.82 -11.72
C CYS A 113 7.99 -4.50 -10.55
N LEU A 114 8.89 -3.77 -9.90
CA LEU A 114 9.72 -4.30 -8.83
C LEU A 114 8.89 -4.78 -7.65
N ILE A 115 8.00 -3.93 -7.11
CA ILE A 115 7.22 -4.29 -5.92
C ILE A 115 6.31 -5.48 -6.21
N PHE A 116 5.65 -5.53 -7.37
CA PHE A 116 4.70 -6.60 -7.67
C PHE A 116 5.40 -7.93 -7.98
N LEU A 117 6.50 -7.90 -8.75
CA LEU A 117 7.26 -9.11 -9.08
C LEU A 117 8.07 -9.61 -7.89
N ALA A 118 8.75 -8.73 -7.16
CA ALA A 118 9.52 -9.12 -5.97
C ALA A 118 8.60 -9.63 -4.86
N ALA A 119 7.45 -8.99 -4.62
CA ALA A 119 6.48 -9.48 -3.65
C ALA A 119 5.90 -10.84 -4.06
N SER A 120 5.60 -11.06 -5.35
CA SER A 120 5.16 -12.37 -5.84
C SER A 120 6.25 -13.43 -5.67
N GLY A 121 7.50 -13.10 -6.02
CA GLY A 121 8.64 -14.00 -5.89
C GLY A 121 8.90 -14.41 -4.44
N GLN A 122 8.84 -13.46 -3.51
CA GLN A 122 8.98 -13.72 -2.07
C GLN A 122 7.85 -14.59 -1.52
N LYS A 123 6.61 -14.37 -1.99
CA LYS A 123 5.46 -15.19 -1.59
C LYS A 123 5.57 -16.63 -2.10
N LEU A 124 6.00 -16.79 -3.35
CA LEU A 124 6.21 -18.10 -3.97
C LEU A 124 7.38 -18.86 -3.33
N SER A 125 8.41 -18.17 -2.84
CA SER A 125 9.52 -18.83 -2.14
C SER A 125 9.15 -19.30 -0.73
N SER A 126 8.13 -18.71 -0.10
CA SER A 126 7.67 -19.08 1.24
C SER A 126 6.73 -20.31 1.22
N PRO A 127 7.10 -21.44 1.87
CA PRO A 127 6.22 -22.60 1.97
C PRO A 127 4.92 -22.32 2.72
N SER A 128 4.97 -21.52 3.81
CA SER A 128 3.81 -21.17 4.63
C SER A 128 2.84 -20.24 3.91
N TYR A 129 3.34 -19.42 2.99
CA TYR A 129 2.49 -18.59 2.14
C TYR A 129 1.77 -19.46 1.09
N ARG A 130 2.53 -20.29 0.35
CA ARG A 130 1.98 -21.19 -0.69
C ARG A 130 0.94 -22.16 -0.16
N SER A 131 1.12 -22.64 1.07
CA SER A 131 0.17 -23.54 1.71
C SER A 131 -1.08 -22.84 2.23
N GLY A 132 -1.17 -21.49 2.21
CA GLY A 132 -2.27 -20.74 2.80
C GLY A 132 -2.21 -20.60 4.33
N ALA A 133 -1.24 -21.26 5.00
CA ALA A 133 -1.13 -21.24 6.45
C ALA A 133 -0.97 -19.81 7.02
N MET A 134 -0.29 -18.92 6.30
CA MET A 134 -0.15 -17.51 6.71
C MET A 134 -1.49 -16.77 6.78
N PHE A 135 -2.32 -16.86 5.74
CA PHE A 135 -3.63 -16.20 5.75
C PHE A 135 -4.61 -16.88 6.72
N GLU A 136 -4.52 -18.20 6.86
CA GLU A 136 -5.30 -18.94 7.85
C GLU A 136 -4.97 -18.45 9.26
N TYR A 137 -3.70 -18.34 9.60
CA TYR A 137 -3.25 -17.74 10.85
C TYR A 137 -3.80 -16.31 11.03
N TYR A 138 -3.72 -15.46 10.00
CA TYR A 138 -4.23 -14.08 10.10
C TYR A 138 -5.74 -13.99 10.28
N LEU A 139 -6.52 -14.88 9.69
CA LEU A 139 -7.98 -14.91 9.88
C LEU A 139 -8.38 -15.12 11.35
N TYR A 140 -7.54 -15.79 12.15
CA TYR A 140 -7.80 -16.04 13.57
C TYR A 140 -7.08 -15.07 14.51
N VAL A 141 -5.91 -14.56 14.11
CA VAL A 141 -5.01 -13.83 15.03
C VAL A 141 -4.94 -12.33 14.75
N ASP A 142 -5.06 -11.92 13.49
CA ASP A 142 -4.85 -10.53 13.11
C ASP A 142 -6.18 -9.75 13.16
N PRO A 143 -6.31 -8.72 14.02
CA PRO A 143 -7.54 -7.94 14.16
C PRO A 143 -8.00 -7.29 12.85
N ARG A 144 -7.06 -7.02 11.92
CA ARG A 144 -7.40 -6.44 10.62
C ARG A 144 -8.27 -7.37 9.78
N PHE A 145 -8.17 -8.68 9.98
CA PHE A 145 -8.94 -9.69 9.25
C PHE A 145 -10.22 -10.10 9.99
N ALA A 146 -10.45 -9.69 11.24
CA ALA A 146 -11.57 -10.15 12.06
C ALA A 146 -12.95 -9.95 11.39
N ALA A 147 -13.20 -8.76 10.82
CA ALA A 147 -14.46 -8.48 10.12
C ALA A 147 -14.66 -9.41 8.91
N PHE A 148 -13.59 -9.68 8.14
CA PHE A 148 -13.64 -10.61 7.02
C PHE A 148 -13.79 -12.07 7.50
N GLY A 149 -13.09 -12.44 8.58
CA GLY A 149 -13.22 -13.72 9.27
C GLY A 149 -14.66 -14.00 9.66
N LYS A 150 -15.36 -13.01 10.22
CA LYS A 150 -16.77 -13.12 10.55
C LYS A 150 -17.65 -13.37 9.32
N LEU A 151 -17.42 -12.66 8.21
CA LEU A 151 -18.16 -12.84 6.96
C LEU A 151 -18.02 -14.25 6.37
N ILE A 152 -16.87 -14.91 6.58
CA ILE A 152 -16.63 -16.30 6.14
C ILE A 152 -17.05 -17.35 7.19
N GLY A 153 -17.59 -16.92 8.34
CA GLY A 153 -18.18 -17.77 9.37
C GLY A 153 -17.32 -18.04 10.60
N ILE A 154 -16.22 -17.32 10.82
CA ILE A 154 -15.44 -17.39 12.06
C ILE A 154 -16.12 -16.54 13.12
N HIS A 155 -16.54 -17.16 14.23
CA HIS A 155 -17.15 -16.42 15.33
C HIS A 155 -16.10 -15.50 16.00
N PRO A 156 -16.39 -14.19 16.24
CA PRO A 156 -15.42 -13.24 16.80
C PRO A 156 -14.76 -13.70 18.12
N ALA A 157 -15.52 -14.38 18.99
CA ALA A 157 -15.02 -14.92 20.25
C ALA A 157 -13.85 -15.93 20.09
N VAL A 158 -13.68 -16.55 18.91
CA VAL A 158 -12.54 -17.43 18.62
C VAL A 158 -11.26 -16.61 18.58
N GLY A 159 -11.25 -15.46 17.87
CA GLY A 159 -10.09 -14.58 17.82
C GLY A 159 -9.72 -14.01 19.19
N ASP A 160 -10.72 -13.68 20.01
CA ASP A 160 -10.51 -13.25 21.40
C ASP A 160 -9.92 -14.36 22.27
N ALA A 161 -10.40 -15.60 22.11
CA ALA A 161 -9.87 -16.76 22.82
C ALA A 161 -8.41 -17.04 22.43
N VAL A 162 -8.10 -17.00 21.14
CA VAL A 162 -6.73 -17.17 20.63
C VAL A 162 -5.81 -16.06 21.14
N SER A 163 -6.25 -14.80 21.08
CA SER A 163 -5.47 -13.67 21.60
C SER A 163 -5.18 -13.83 23.10
N ARG A 164 -6.17 -14.27 23.89
CA ARG A 164 -5.97 -14.56 25.33
C ARG A 164 -4.98 -15.70 25.55
N GLN A 165 -5.04 -16.78 24.77
CA GLN A 165 -4.09 -17.89 24.86
C GLN A 165 -2.67 -17.46 24.47
N MET A 166 -2.51 -16.66 23.42
CA MET A 166 -1.21 -16.11 23.04
C MET A 166 -0.62 -15.18 24.10
N HIS A 167 -1.45 -14.39 24.77
CA HIS A 167 -1.02 -13.62 25.93
C HIS A 167 -0.60 -14.50 27.11
N PHE A 168 -1.32 -15.60 27.35
CA PHE A 168 -0.96 -16.58 28.36
C PHE A 168 0.41 -17.20 28.07
N LEU A 169 0.71 -17.63 26.84
CA LEU A 169 2.05 -18.14 26.46
C LEU A 169 3.19 -17.16 26.70
N ARG A 170 2.92 -15.85 26.62
CA ARG A 170 3.93 -14.82 26.89
C ARG A 170 4.12 -14.57 28.39
N SER A 171 3.28 -15.15 29.24
CA SER A 171 3.42 -15.04 30.69
C SER A 171 4.62 -15.85 31.17
N PRO A 172 5.51 -15.28 31.99
CA PRO A 172 6.62 -16.03 32.59
C PRO A 172 6.14 -17.11 33.57
N PHE A 173 4.84 -17.16 33.88
CA PHE A 173 4.22 -18.13 34.78
C PHE A 173 3.38 -19.19 34.05
N ALA A 174 3.31 -19.15 32.72
CA ALA A 174 2.58 -20.15 31.96
C ALA A 174 3.45 -21.40 31.77
N ASP A 175 2.98 -22.51 32.32
CA ASP A 175 3.52 -23.84 32.00
C ASP A 175 2.65 -24.43 30.89
N VAL A 176 3.17 -24.43 29.66
CA VAL A 176 2.49 -25.01 28.50
C VAL A 176 3.40 -26.08 27.92
N ASP A 177 2.97 -27.34 28.06
CA ASP A 177 3.62 -28.49 27.45
C ASP A 177 3.85 -28.21 25.96
N GLY A 178 5.10 -28.35 25.51
CA GLY A 178 5.47 -28.17 24.10
C GLY A 178 5.53 -26.72 23.59
N ASN A 179 5.09 -25.73 24.39
CA ASN A 179 5.01 -24.32 24.01
C ASN A 179 4.20 -24.06 22.72
N ASP A 180 3.15 -24.84 22.49
CA ASP A 180 2.27 -24.76 21.33
C ASP A 180 0.80 -24.48 21.73
N ILE A 181 0.08 -23.71 20.89
CA ILE A 181 -1.36 -23.51 21.02
C ILE A 181 -2.05 -24.17 19.83
N HIS A 182 -2.98 -25.06 20.14
CA HIS A 182 -3.88 -25.64 19.15
C HIS A 182 -5.09 -24.73 18.95
N ILE A 183 -5.14 -24.04 17.81
CA ILE A 183 -6.30 -23.26 17.38
C ILE A 183 -7.21 -24.20 16.59
N GLN A 184 -8.45 -24.39 17.02
CA GLN A 184 -9.44 -25.14 16.23
C GLN A 184 -9.76 -24.37 14.94
N GLY A 185 -9.17 -24.81 13.83
CA GLY A 185 -9.45 -24.29 12.50
C GLY A 185 -10.80 -24.76 11.96
N SER A 186 -11.19 -24.24 10.80
CA SER A 186 -12.37 -24.67 10.06
C SER A 186 -12.03 -24.82 8.58
N ASP A 187 -12.65 -25.80 7.92
CA ASP A 187 -12.44 -26.03 6.48
C ASP A 187 -12.76 -24.79 5.64
N ARG A 188 -13.75 -24.00 6.09
CA ARG A 188 -14.11 -22.73 5.44
C ARG A 188 -12.99 -21.70 5.53
N ALA A 189 -12.40 -21.51 6.71
CA ALA A 189 -11.26 -20.61 6.88
C ALA A 189 -10.06 -21.08 6.06
N ARG A 190 -9.82 -22.39 6.00
CA ARG A 190 -8.77 -23.01 5.19
C ARG A 190 -8.93 -22.73 3.70
N VAL A 191 -10.14 -22.94 3.17
CA VAL A 191 -10.47 -22.65 1.75
C VAL A 191 -10.35 -21.15 1.46
N ALA A 192 -10.86 -20.30 2.34
CA ALA A 192 -10.74 -18.85 2.20
C ALA A 192 -9.28 -18.39 2.19
N ALA A 193 -8.45 -18.92 3.10
CA ALA A 193 -7.03 -18.62 3.17
C ALA A 193 -6.28 -19.04 1.89
N LEU A 194 -6.55 -20.23 1.36
CA LEU A 194 -5.99 -20.69 0.09
C LEU A 194 -6.43 -19.80 -1.08
N ALA A 195 -7.71 -19.43 -1.14
CA ALA A 195 -8.22 -18.51 -2.16
C ALA A 195 -7.50 -17.15 -2.08
N MET A 196 -7.35 -16.58 -0.88
CA MET A 196 -6.63 -15.33 -0.65
C MET A 196 -5.15 -15.41 -1.06
N THR A 197 -4.47 -16.50 -0.71
CA THR A 197 -3.07 -16.76 -1.12
C THR A 197 -2.91 -16.68 -2.62
N TRP A 198 -3.69 -17.46 -3.37
CA TRP A 198 -3.51 -17.56 -4.81
C TRP A 198 -4.08 -16.36 -5.54
N TRP A 199 -5.12 -15.74 -5.01
CA TRP A 199 -5.64 -14.47 -5.51
C TRP A 199 -4.58 -13.36 -5.44
N ASP A 200 -3.97 -13.18 -4.27
CA ASP A 200 -2.99 -12.12 -4.04
C ASP A 200 -1.74 -12.31 -4.91
N VAL A 201 -1.16 -13.52 -4.93
CA VAL A 201 0.01 -13.82 -5.76
C VAL A 201 -0.28 -13.69 -7.24
N SER A 202 -1.42 -14.19 -7.71
CA SER A 202 -1.75 -14.17 -9.14
C SER A 202 -1.94 -12.74 -9.65
N LEU A 203 -2.65 -11.89 -8.89
CA LEU A 203 -2.82 -10.48 -9.27
C LEU A 203 -1.47 -9.76 -9.32
N GLN A 204 -0.63 -9.93 -8.29
CA GLN A 204 0.66 -9.27 -8.23
C GLN A 204 1.56 -9.70 -9.41
N LEU A 205 1.65 -11.00 -9.68
CA LEU A 205 2.47 -11.53 -10.76
C LEU A 205 1.99 -11.02 -12.13
N LEU A 206 0.68 -11.05 -12.38
CA LEU A 206 0.09 -10.58 -13.63
C LEU A 206 0.32 -9.08 -13.86
N ILE A 207 0.09 -8.24 -12.84
CA ILE A 207 0.31 -6.79 -12.93
C ILE A 207 1.78 -6.51 -13.27
N GLY A 208 2.70 -7.08 -12.49
CA GLY A 208 4.13 -6.88 -12.67
C GLY A 208 4.61 -7.33 -14.05
N ALA A 209 4.19 -8.53 -14.49
CA ALA A 209 4.57 -9.09 -15.78
C ALA A 209 4.03 -8.27 -16.95
N LEU A 210 2.77 -7.86 -16.92
CA LEU A 210 2.15 -7.06 -18.00
C LEU A 210 2.82 -5.68 -18.17
N LEU A 211 3.26 -5.06 -17.07
CA LEU A 211 3.98 -3.78 -17.10
C LEU A 211 5.42 -3.89 -17.64
N LEU A 212 6.03 -5.08 -17.64
CA LEU A 212 7.37 -5.26 -18.23
C LEU A 212 7.38 -5.06 -19.75
N PHE A 213 6.32 -5.50 -20.45
CA PHE A 213 6.28 -5.51 -21.91
C PHE A 213 6.16 -4.11 -22.56
N ARG A 214 5.74 -3.10 -21.81
CA ARG A 214 5.59 -1.70 -22.27
C ARG A 214 4.71 -1.51 -23.51
N ARG A 215 3.77 -2.44 -23.75
CA ARG A 215 2.82 -2.37 -24.89
C ARG A 215 1.51 -1.74 -24.45
N ARG A 216 0.84 -1.03 -25.35
CA ARG A 216 -0.44 -0.35 -25.05
C ARG A 216 -1.51 -1.32 -24.55
N ARG A 217 -1.62 -2.52 -25.14
CA ARG A 217 -2.60 -3.52 -24.69
C ARG A 217 -2.27 -4.08 -23.31
N THR A 218 -1.01 -4.48 -23.08
CA THR A 218 -0.59 -5.05 -21.79
C THR A 218 -0.66 -4.01 -20.67
N ASP A 219 -0.23 -2.77 -20.94
CA ASP A 219 -0.37 -1.63 -20.01
C ASP A 219 -1.85 -1.41 -19.64
N GLY A 220 -2.76 -1.45 -20.64
CA GLY A 220 -4.20 -1.27 -20.41
C GLY A 220 -4.78 -2.34 -19.48
N ILE A 221 -4.45 -3.61 -19.71
CA ILE A 221 -4.87 -4.72 -18.85
C ILE A 221 -4.25 -4.58 -17.45
N ALA A 222 -2.95 -4.26 -17.37
CA ALA A 222 -2.27 -4.07 -16.10
C ALA A 222 -2.92 -2.97 -15.26
N HIS A 223 -3.36 -1.87 -15.87
CA HIS A 223 -4.06 -0.81 -15.15
C HIS A 223 -5.41 -1.26 -14.58
N VAL A 224 -6.18 -2.02 -15.35
CA VAL A 224 -7.45 -2.59 -14.87
C VAL A 224 -7.20 -3.54 -13.70
N LEU A 225 -6.24 -4.45 -13.82
CA LEU A 225 -5.85 -5.36 -12.75
C LEU A 225 -5.30 -4.62 -11.52
N LEU A 226 -4.54 -3.54 -11.73
CA LEU A 226 -3.99 -2.73 -10.63
C LEU A 226 -5.08 -2.00 -9.85
N LEU A 227 -6.05 -1.40 -10.54
CA LEU A 227 -7.21 -0.80 -9.89
C LEU A 227 -8.03 -1.85 -9.15
N PHE A 228 -8.26 -3.00 -9.78
CA PHE A 228 -8.96 -4.12 -9.17
C PHE A 228 -8.24 -4.61 -7.90
N PHE A 229 -6.93 -4.80 -7.96
CA PHE A 229 -6.08 -5.13 -6.80
C PHE A 229 -6.25 -4.13 -5.66
N ILE A 230 -6.22 -2.82 -5.94
CA ILE A 230 -6.41 -1.79 -4.91
C ILE A 230 -7.77 -1.96 -4.22
N PHE A 231 -8.86 -2.21 -4.96
CA PHE A 231 -10.19 -2.34 -4.37
C PHE A 231 -10.40 -3.67 -3.63
N THR A 232 -9.88 -4.79 -4.15
CA THR A 232 -10.17 -6.11 -3.58
C THR A 232 -9.25 -6.48 -2.42
N THR A 233 -7.96 -6.14 -2.52
CA THR A 233 -6.96 -6.63 -1.55
C THR A 233 -7.07 -5.92 -0.20
N TYR A 234 -7.68 -4.73 -0.16
CA TYR A 234 -7.93 -4.01 1.09
C TYR A 234 -9.26 -4.33 1.77
N ILE A 235 -10.13 -5.14 1.14
CA ILE A 235 -11.35 -5.62 1.81
C ILE A 235 -10.96 -6.49 3.03
N PRO A 236 -10.10 -7.52 2.90
CA PRO A 236 -9.69 -8.33 4.04
C PRO A 236 -8.82 -7.55 5.03
N ALA A 237 -7.75 -6.89 4.57
CA ALA A 237 -6.84 -6.14 5.43
C ALA A 237 -6.41 -4.83 4.78
N PRO A 238 -6.76 -3.67 5.36
CA PRO A 238 -6.56 -2.39 4.71
C PRO A 238 -5.14 -1.90 4.97
N VAL A 239 -4.40 -1.62 3.91
CA VAL A 239 -3.09 -0.97 3.98
C VAL A 239 -3.15 0.28 3.12
N PHE A 240 -3.81 1.31 3.65
CA PHE A 240 -4.22 2.50 2.90
C PHE A 240 -3.06 3.24 2.23
N GLY A 241 -1.95 3.41 2.96
CA GLY A 241 -0.77 4.12 2.45
C GLY A 241 -0.17 3.43 1.21
N PHE A 242 -0.21 2.09 1.15
CA PHE A 242 0.21 1.35 -0.04
C PHE A 242 -0.72 1.59 -1.22
N GLY A 243 -2.03 1.63 -0.99
CA GLY A 243 -3.03 1.87 -2.05
C GLY A 243 -2.86 3.24 -2.70
N TRP A 244 -2.58 4.25 -1.88
CA TRP A 244 -2.35 5.62 -2.33
C TRP A 244 -1.09 5.76 -3.18
N ILE A 245 0.04 5.21 -2.74
CA ILE A 245 1.28 5.31 -3.52
C ILE A 245 1.18 4.57 -4.85
N VAL A 246 0.53 3.40 -4.86
CA VAL A 246 0.26 2.65 -6.08
C VAL A 246 -0.71 3.41 -7.00
N ALA A 247 -1.73 4.08 -6.46
CA ALA A 247 -2.63 4.93 -7.24
C ALA A 247 -1.89 6.13 -7.87
N ILE A 248 -0.97 6.76 -7.14
CA ILE A 248 -0.11 7.85 -7.67
C ILE A 248 0.76 7.34 -8.84
N MET A 249 1.42 6.19 -8.67
CA MET A 249 2.25 5.60 -9.72
C MET A 249 1.41 5.14 -10.92
N GLY A 250 0.24 4.56 -10.67
CA GLY A 250 -0.74 4.18 -11.69
C GLY A 250 -1.23 5.38 -12.50
N PHE A 251 -1.60 6.47 -11.82
CA PHE A 251 -1.93 7.76 -12.44
C PHE A 251 -0.77 8.26 -13.30
N THR A 252 0.45 8.22 -12.77
CA THR A 252 1.67 8.68 -13.46
C THR A 252 1.83 8.00 -14.82
N LEU A 253 1.67 6.68 -14.87
CA LEU A 253 1.77 5.91 -16.12
C LEU A 253 0.55 6.07 -17.04
N ALA A 254 -0.64 6.25 -16.48
CA ALA A 254 -1.89 6.33 -17.24
C ALA A 254 -2.14 7.72 -17.85
N LYS A 255 -1.69 8.80 -17.22
CA LYS A 255 -2.07 10.19 -17.54
C LYS A 255 -2.09 10.52 -19.04
N ASN A 256 -1.00 10.22 -19.74
CA ASN A 256 -0.85 10.58 -21.14
C ASN A 256 -1.39 9.51 -22.11
N LYS A 257 -1.33 8.22 -21.74
CA LYS A 257 -1.73 7.09 -22.60
C LYS A 257 -3.21 6.72 -22.48
N PHE A 258 -3.76 6.83 -21.27
CA PHE A 258 -5.09 6.36 -20.87
C PHE A 258 -5.78 7.39 -19.94
N PRO A 259 -6.18 8.57 -20.45
CA PRO A 259 -6.69 9.66 -19.61
C PRO A 259 -7.95 9.30 -18.82
N LYS A 260 -8.81 8.40 -19.34
CA LYS A 260 -9.96 7.85 -18.61
C LYS A 260 -9.52 7.11 -17.35
N ILE A 261 -8.56 6.19 -17.50
CA ILE A 261 -8.00 5.39 -16.39
C ILE A 261 -7.28 6.29 -15.39
N ALA A 262 -6.56 7.33 -15.87
CA ALA A 262 -5.93 8.31 -14.98
C ALA A 262 -6.95 9.00 -14.07
N GLY A 263 -8.12 9.39 -14.60
CA GLY A 263 -9.21 9.92 -13.78
C GLY A 263 -9.71 8.93 -12.73
N VAL A 264 -9.76 7.63 -13.06
CA VAL A 264 -10.13 6.57 -12.11
C VAL A 264 -9.08 6.42 -10.99
N TYR A 265 -7.79 6.59 -11.26
CA TYR A 265 -6.78 6.60 -10.19
C TYR A 265 -6.94 7.77 -9.22
N ILE A 266 -7.31 8.96 -9.72
CA ILE A 266 -7.61 10.11 -8.86
C ILE A 266 -8.84 9.81 -7.99
N LEU A 267 -9.90 9.27 -8.59
CA LEU A 267 -11.09 8.87 -7.83
C LEU A 267 -10.73 7.80 -6.78
N CYS A 268 -9.94 6.80 -7.17
CA CYS A 268 -9.47 5.73 -6.30
C CYS A 268 -8.66 6.26 -5.11
N PHE A 269 -7.76 7.23 -5.35
CA PHE A 269 -6.99 7.89 -4.30
C PHE A 269 -7.90 8.45 -3.19
N PHE A 270 -9.00 9.12 -3.55
CA PHE A 270 -9.97 9.61 -2.57
C PHE A 270 -10.91 8.52 -2.04
N ALA A 271 -11.34 7.59 -2.88
CA ALA A 271 -12.24 6.50 -2.50
C ALA A 271 -11.62 5.58 -1.43
N ILE A 272 -10.29 5.48 -1.36
CA ILE A 272 -9.61 4.75 -0.28
C ILE A 272 -9.96 5.33 1.11
N LEU A 273 -10.29 6.61 1.23
CA LEU A 273 -10.75 7.19 2.51
C LEU A 273 -12.09 6.61 2.96
N ILE A 274 -12.95 6.17 2.03
CA ILE A 274 -14.24 5.54 2.35
C ILE A 274 -14.01 4.24 3.13
N TYR A 275 -12.90 3.53 2.89
CA TYR A 275 -12.56 2.32 3.65
C TYR A 275 -12.17 2.61 5.11
N GLN A 276 -11.94 3.88 5.48
CA GLN A 276 -11.73 4.27 6.89
C GLN A 276 -13.04 4.45 7.66
N LEU A 277 -14.20 4.42 6.98
CA LEU A 277 -15.48 4.39 7.69
C LEU A 277 -15.53 3.15 8.61
N PRO A 278 -16.21 3.21 9.76
CA PRO A 278 -16.28 2.12 10.74
C PRO A 278 -17.20 0.97 10.29
N TRP A 279 -17.22 0.65 8.99
CA TRP A 279 -18.02 -0.43 8.43
C TRP A 279 -17.67 -1.79 9.04
N ARG A 280 -16.41 -1.95 9.45
CA ARG A 280 -15.90 -3.16 10.12
C ARG A 280 -16.55 -3.34 11.48
N ASP A 281 -16.69 -2.25 12.22
CA ASP A 281 -17.33 -2.26 13.53
C ASP A 281 -18.82 -2.61 13.38
N TRP A 282 -19.48 -2.10 12.32
CA TRP A 282 -20.86 -2.48 12.01
C TRP A 282 -20.98 -3.97 11.69
N VAL A 283 -20.09 -4.53 10.86
CA VAL A 283 -20.07 -5.97 10.56
C VAL A 283 -19.82 -6.79 11.82
N LEU A 284 -18.90 -6.35 12.69
CA LEU A 284 -18.59 -7.05 13.94
C LEU A 284 -19.72 -6.94 14.98
N ALA A 285 -20.54 -5.89 14.94
CA ALA A 285 -21.68 -5.70 15.83
C ALA A 285 -22.95 -6.48 15.44
N MET A 286 -23.12 -6.83 14.16
CA MET A 286 -24.28 -7.59 13.63
C MET A 286 -24.26 -9.08 13.95
#